data_AF-A0A059BML8-F1
#
_entry.id   AF-A0A059BML8-F1
#
_cell.length_a   1.000
_cell.length_b   1.000
_cell.length_c   1.000
_cell.angle_alpha   90.00
_cell.angle_beta   90.00
_cell.angle_gamma   90.00
#
_symmetry.space_group_name_H-M   'P 1'
#
loop_
_entity.id
_entity.type
_entity.pdbx_description
1 polymer ?
#
loop_
_entity_poly.entity_id
_entity_poly.type
_entity_poly.pdbx_seq_one_letter_code
_entity_poly.pdbx_strand_id
1 'polypeptide(L)'
;MFTGAPFPSNFKDVVKTIFKRLFCVYGHMYHSHFQKIVNFKEEAHLNTCFKHFVLLTWEFRLINKEELVPLNELVESILQLS
;
A
#
# COMPACT_ATOMS: atom_id res chain seq x y z
N MET A 1 15.70 22.47 14.71
CA MET A 1 15.58 21.18 13.98
C MET A 1 15.69 20.07 15.02
N PHE A 2 14.63 19.29 15.27
CA PHE A 2 14.61 18.26 16.31
C PHE A 2 15.34 16.99 15.84
N THR A 3 16.66 17.01 15.79
CA THR A 3 17.48 15.84 15.49
C THR A 3 17.84 15.15 16.81
N GLY A 4 17.01 14.22 17.29
CA GLY A 4 17.35 13.39 18.47
C GLY A 4 16.22 13.00 19.42
N ALA A 5 15.01 13.53 19.25
CA ALA A 5 13.88 13.10 20.08
C ALA A 5 13.46 11.66 19.71
N PRO A 6 13.27 10.75 20.68
CA PRO A 6 12.77 9.41 20.39
C PRO A 6 11.34 9.48 19.86
N PHE A 7 10.97 8.50 19.04
CA PHE A 7 9.58 8.35 18.60
C PHE A 7 8.66 8.11 19.80
N PRO A 8 7.38 8.55 19.72
CA PRO A 8 6.41 8.26 20.78
C PRO A 8 6.15 6.75 20.89
N SER A 9 5.72 6.31 22.07
CA SER A 9 5.50 4.87 22.37
C SER A 9 4.50 4.19 21.43
N ASN A 10 3.53 4.94 20.91
CA ASN A 10 2.51 4.47 19.98
C ASN A 10 2.88 4.63 18.49
N PHE A 11 4.14 4.98 18.17
CA PHE A 11 4.57 5.26 16.80
C PHE A 11 4.20 4.14 15.83
N LYS A 12 4.42 2.87 16.21
CA LYS A 12 4.10 1.71 15.36
C LYS A 12 2.60 1.62 15.05
N ASP A 13 1.73 1.94 16.01
CA ASP A 13 0.28 1.89 15.81
C ASP A 13 -0.20 3.01 14.89
N VAL A 14 0.41 4.18 15.01
CA VAL A 14 0.18 5.31 14.10
C VAL A 14 0.61 4.94 12.68
N VAL A 15 1.80 4.35 12.50
CA VAL A 15 2.30 3.90 11.20
C VAL A 15 1.36 2.85 10.59
N LYS A 16 0.95 1.83 11.35
CA LYS A 16 -0.04 0.84 10.88
C LYS A 16 -1.33 1.50 10.41
N THR A 17 -1.83 2.48 11.15
CA THR A 17 -3.05 3.22 10.78
C THR A 17 -2.88 4.01 9.48
N ILE A 18 -1.72 4.65 9.29
CA ILE A 18 -1.39 5.36 8.04
C ILE A 18 -1.38 4.37 6.86
N PHE A 19 -0.70 3.24 7.01
CA PHE A 19 -0.61 2.24 5.95
C PHE A 19 -1.98 1.63 5.59
N LYS A 20 -2.84 1.34 6.58
CA LYS A 20 -4.22 0.90 6.31
C LYS A 20 -5.01 1.92 5.49
N ARG A 21 -4.89 3.21 5.80
CA ARG A 21 -5.55 4.28 5.03
C ARG A 21 -5.00 4.37 3.60
N LEU A 22 -3.67 4.29 3.43
CA LEU A 22 -3.05 4.28 2.11
C LEU A 22 -3.48 3.08 1.27
N PHE A 23 -3.65 1.90 1.88
CA PHE A 23 -4.17 0.72 1.19
C PHE A 23 -5.58 0.96 0.62
N CYS A 24 -6.47 1.59 1.39
CA CYS A 24 -7.80 1.96 0.89
C CYS A 24 -7.73 2.95 -0.29
N VAL A 25 -6.76 3.87 -0.28
CA VAL A 25 -6.53 4.80 -1.41
C VAL A 25 -6.10 4.03 -2.65
N TYR A 26 -5.17 3.07 -2.52
CA TYR A 26 -4.80 2.19 -3.64
C TYR A 26 -6.00 1.41 -4.17
N GLY A 27 -6.78 0.79 -3.30
CA GLY A 27 -8.00 0.09 -3.71
C GLY A 27 -8.96 0.99 -4.48
N HIS A 28 -9.16 2.23 -4.02
CA HIS A 28 -9.99 3.20 -4.73
C HIS A 28 -9.42 3.60 -6.10
N MET A 29 -8.10 3.81 -6.21
CA MET A 29 -7.44 4.12 -7.48
C MET A 29 -7.62 2.99 -8.49
N TYR A 30 -7.39 1.74 -8.08
CA TYR A 30 -7.54 0.56 -8.94
C TYR A 30 -9.00 0.28 -9.32
N HIS A 31 -9.95 0.48 -8.40
CA HIS A 31 -11.36 0.21 -8.69
C HIS A 31 -12.04 1.33 -9.48
N SER A 32 -11.79 2.60 -9.13
CA SER A 32 -12.62 3.73 -9.59
C SER A 32 -11.91 4.63 -10.60
N HIS A 33 -10.58 4.55 -10.70
CA HIS A 33 -9.79 5.48 -11.52
C HIS A 33 -8.82 4.78 -12.47
N PHE A 34 -8.74 3.45 -12.47
CA PHE A 34 -7.75 2.73 -13.26
C PHE A 34 -7.82 3.01 -14.76
N GLN A 35 -9.03 3.09 -15.35
CA GLN A 35 -9.17 3.46 -16.76
C GLN A 35 -8.58 4.84 -17.08
N LYS A 36 -8.74 5.82 -16.19
CA LYS A 36 -8.14 7.14 -16.38
C LYS A 36 -6.61 7.07 -16.31
N ILE A 37 -6.08 6.30 -15.36
CA ILE A 37 -4.63 6.11 -15.18
C ILE A 37 -4.01 5.44 -16.41
N VAL A 38 -4.68 4.43 -16.98
CA VAL A 38 -4.27 3.79 -18.25
C VAL A 38 -4.34 4.79 -19.42
N ASN A 39 -5.36 5.64 -19.48
CA ASN A 39 -5.44 6.67 -20.52
C ASN A 39 -4.29 7.68 -20.45
N PHE A 40 -3.73 7.92 -19.24
CA PHE A 40 -2.54 8.73 -19.04
C PHE A 40 -1.22 7.97 -19.22
N LYS A 41 -1.27 6.63 -19.45
CA LYS A 41 -0.10 5.74 -19.54
C LYS A 41 0.75 5.67 -18.27
N GLU A 42 0.11 5.83 -17.11
CA GLU A 42 0.76 5.88 -15.80
C GLU A 42 0.56 4.58 -14.98
N GLU A 43 -0.02 3.55 -15.58
CA GLU A 43 -0.35 2.29 -14.90
C GLU A 43 0.91 1.55 -14.41
N ALA A 44 2.03 1.64 -15.15
CA ALA A 44 3.30 1.03 -14.75
C ALA A 44 3.87 1.68 -13.47
N HIS A 45 3.72 3.00 -13.34
CA HIS A 45 4.13 3.74 -12.14
C HIS A 45 3.27 3.35 -10.94
N LEU A 46 1.94 3.31 -11.12
CA LEU A 46 1.02 2.87 -10.07
C LEU A 46 1.36 1.45 -9.59
N ASN A 47 1.55 0.51 -10.51
CA ASN A 47 1.87 -0.89 -10.19
C ASN A 47 3.21 -1.02 -9.46
N THR A 48 4.23 -0.27 -9.85
CA THR A 48 5.53 -0.28 -9.18
C THR A 48 5.44 0.27 -7.76
N CYS A 49 4.75 1.40 -7.57
CA CYS A 49 4.51 1.99 -6.25
C CYS A 49 3.71 1.05 -5.34
N PHE A 50 2.66 0.42 -5.88
CA PHE A 50 1.85 -0.52 -5.13
C PHE A 50 2.63 -1.79 -4.76
N LYS A 51 3.46 -2.31 -5.67
CA LYS A 51 4.35 -3.45 -5.39
C LYS A 51 5.28 -3.17 -4.21
N HIS A 52 5.95 -2.02 -4.20
CA HIS A 52 6.79 -1.61 -3.07
C HIS A 52 6.00 -1.46 -1.78
N PHE A 53 4.81 -0.86 -1.86
CA PHE A 53 3.91 -0.71 -0.73
C PHE A 53 3.57 -2.08 -0.10
N VAL A 54 3.14 -3.05 -0.92
CA VAL A 54 2.79 -4.39 -0.46
C VAL A 54 3.98 -5.09 0.19
N LEU A 55 5.14 -5.09 -0.47
CA LEU A 55 6.36 -5.71 0.08
C LEU A 55 6.75 -5.09 1.43
N LEU A 56 6.65 -3.77 1.56
CA LEU A 56 6.93 -3.08 2.83
C LEU A 56 5.91 -3.45 3.91
N THR A 57 4.63 -3.55 3.56
CA THR A 57 3.59 -3.97 4.53
C THR A 57 3.78 -5.41 5.01
N TRP A 58 4.28 -6.29 4.15
CA TRP A 58 4.57 -7.68 4.52
C TRP A 58 5.81 -7.80 5.40
N GLU A 59 6.92 -7.19 5.01
CA GLU A 59 8.19 -7.24 5.75
C GLU A 59 8.00 -6.75 7.19
N PHE A 60 7.30 -5.64 7.37
CA PHE A 60 7.10 -5.01 8.67
C PHE A 60 5.75 -5.34 9.34
N ARG A 61 4.94 -6.22 8.73
CA ARG A 61 3.61 -6.62 9.22
C ARG A 61 2.72 -5.42 9.57
N LEU A 62 2.65 -4.45 8.64
CA LEU A 62 1.96 -3.18 8.84
C LEU A 62 0.44 -3.29 8.65
N ILE A 63 -0.01 -4.28 7.89
CA ILE A 63 -1.42 -4.55 7.60
C ILE A 63 -1.69 -6.03 7.86
N ASN A 64 -2.81 -6.36 8.51
CA ASN A 64 -3.16 -7.74 8.78
C ASN A 64 -3.61 -8.44 7.50
N LYS A 65 -3.39 -9.75 7.38
CA LYS A 65 -3.78 -10.53 6.19
C LYS A 65 -5.28 -10.42 5.89
N GLU A 66 -6.11 -10.39 6.92
CA GLU A 66 -7.57 -10.22 6.82
C GLU A 66 -7.96 -8.92 6.12
N GLU A 67 -7.19 -7.85 6.33
CA GLU A 67 -7.44 -6.52 5.75
C GLU A 67 -6.95 -6.43 4.29
N LEU A 68 -6.06 -7.34 3.87
CA LEU A 68 -5.55 -7.39 2.50
C LEU A 68 -6.48 -8.17 1.55
N VAL A 69 -7.41 -8.96 2.08
CA VAL A 69 -8.35 -9.80 1.31
C VAL A 69 -9.03 -9.04 0.15
N PRO A 70 -9.51 -7.79 0.32
CA PRO A 70 -10.21 -7.08 -0.76
C PRO A 70 -9.36 -6.83 -2.01
N LEU A 71 -8.04 -6.80 -1.89
CA LEU A 71 -7.12 -6.61 -3.03
C LEU A 71 -6.23 -7.83 -3.25
N ASN A 72 -6.56 -8.99 -2.71
CA ASN A 72 -5.65 -10.14 -2.74
C ASN A 72 -5.35 -10.61 -4.18
N GLU A 73 -6.36 -10.66 -5.05
CA GLU A 73 -6.17 -10.99 -6.48
C GLU A 73 -5.26 -9.97 -7.19
N LEU A 74 -5.42 -8.68 -6.87
CA LEU A 74 -4.59 -7.61 -7.42
C LEU A 74 -3.14 -7.71 -6.91
N VAL A 75 -2.96 -8.01 -5.63
CA VAL A 75 -1.66 -8.23 -5.00
C VAL A 75 -0.94 -9.41 -5.64
N GLU A 76 -1.64 -10.54 -5.84
CA GLU A 76 -1.09 -11.73 -6.51
C GLU A 76 -0.69 -11.42 -7.96
N SER A 77 -1.54 -10.71 -8.71
CA SER A 77 -1.25 -10.29 -10.09
C SER A 77 -0.04 -9.36 -10.20
N ILE A 78 0.08 -8.35 -9.32
CA ILE A 78 1.18 -7.37 -9.36
C ILE A 78 2.51 -7.96 -8.90
N LEU A 79 2.48 -8.92 -7.98
CA LEU A 79 3.68 -9.58 -7.52
C LEU A 79 4.19 -10.67 -8.47
N GLN A 80 3.43 -11.03 -9.50
CA GLN A 80 3.76 -12.13 -10.42
C GLN A 80 4.09 -13.43 -9.65
N LEU A 81 3.38 -13.69 -8.56
CA LEU A 81 3.47 -14.96 -7.84
C LEU A 81 2.74 -16.00 -8.70
N SER A 82 3.48 -16.60 -9.65
CA SER A 82 3.06 -17.73 -10.46
C SER A 82 3.11 -19.04 -9.68
#